data_AF-A0A447RJ42-F1
#
_entry.id   AF-A0A447RJ42-F1
#
_cell.length_a   1.000
_cell.length_b   1.000
_cell.length_c   1.000
_cell.angle_alpha   90.00
_cell.angle_beta   90.00
_cell.angle_gamma   90.00
#
_symmetry.space_group_name_H-M   'P 1'
#
loop_
_entity.id
_entity.type
_entity.pdbx_description
1 polymer ?
#
loop_
_entity_poly.entity_id
_entity_poly.type
_entity_poly.pdbx_seq_one_letter_code
_entity_poly.pdbx_strand_id
1 'polypeptide(L)'
;MVSPQHFQQQAAYAAWTAEVIARMGLNHPWGVVEATFEPEMLKLGRLQAHRLQVRFQDGTMIDTDNADALPSALSLDGASGEAVIVLALPLMQANGGNCLKPEEVAERPARFRQRWRDVRNQFGDDTRQIAVIQPELILRFAHQDNSDYLTCPLVRLQRDSQGAWLIDETFLPPLLQIQGSRWLATQLEQLLIQLRARLTRLMAMRRESNERMG
;
A
#
# COMPACT_ATOMS: atom_id res chain seq x y z
N MET A 1 -34.18 6.40 18.60
CA MET A 1 -34.02 5.15 17.82
C MET A 1 -32.64 5.20 17.16
N VAL A 2 -31.85 4.12 17.25
CA VAL A 2 -30.50 4.08 16.67
C VAL A 2 -30.56 3.46 15.28
N SER A 3 -29.96 4.09 14.27
CA SER A 3 -29.87 3.59 12.90
C SER A 3 -28.42 3.40 12.46
N PRO A 4 -28.15 2.60 11.40
CA PRO A 4 -26.79 2.41 10.87
C PRO A 4 -26.09 3.71 10.48
N GLN A 5 -26.85 4.71 10.01
CA GLN A 5 -26.31 6.00 9.56
C GLN A 5 -25.60 6.74 10.68
N HIS A 6 -26.05 6.63 11.94
CA HIS A 6 -25.36 7.26 13.07
C HIS A 6 -23.93 6.75 13.20
N PHE A 7 -23.73 5.43 13.12
CA PHE A 7 -22.40 4.83 13.23
C PHE A 7 -21.53 5.09 11.99
N GLN A 8 -22.14 5.08 10.80
CA GLN A 8 -21.44 5.40 9.56
C GLN A 8 -20.92 6.84 9.55
N GLN A 9 -21.73 7.81 9.99
CA GLN A 9 -21.32 9.20 10.11
C GLN A 9 -20.26 9.41 11.19
N GLN A 10 -20.39 8.71 12.33
CA GLN A 10 -19.36 8.76 13.38
C GLN A 10 -18.01 8.23 12.86
N ALA A 11 -18.01 7.11 12.13
CA ALA A 11 -16.80 6.55 11.52
C ALA A 11 -16.21 7.49 10.45
N ALA A 12 -17.05 8.10 9.61
CA ALA A 12 -16.61 9.07 8.62
C ALA A 12 -15.97 10.32 9.26
N TYR A 13 -16.55 10.83 10.36
CA TYR A 13 -15.99 11.94 11.11
C TYR A 13 -14.63 11.60 11.75
N ALA A 14 -14.50 10.41 12.31
CA ALA A 14 -13.23 9.93 12.84
C ALA A 14 -12.15 9.82 11.74
N ALA A 15 -12.51 9.27 10.58
CA ALA A 15 -11.62 9.18 9.41
C ALA A 15 -11.20 10.57 8.91
N TRP A 16 -12.13 11.52 8.82
CA TRP A 16 -11.84 12.91 8.46
C TRP A 16 -10.88 13.57 9.46
N THR A 17 -11.10 13.36 10.76
CA THR A 17 -10.22 13.91 11.80
C THR A 17 -8.79 13.37 11.67
N ALA A 18 -8.64 12.06 11.43
CA ALA A 18 -7.34 11.45 11.20
C ALA A 18 -6.65 11.99 9.93
N GLU A 19 -7.40 12.24 8.87
CA GLU A 19 -6.89 12.86 7.63
C GLU A 19 -6.43 14.30 7.85
N VAL A 20 -7.20 15.09 8.60
CA VAL A 20 -6.82 16.48 8.96
C VAL A 20 -5.50 16.50 9.73
N ILE A 21 -5.35 15.63 10.74
CA ILE A 21 -4.10 15.52 11.51
C ILE A 21 -2.93 15.13 10.60
N ALA A 22 -3.11 14.16 9.71
CA ALA A 22 -2.05 13.73 8.80
C ALA A 22 -1.61 14.87 7.86
N ARG A 23 -2.56 15.66 7.35
CA ARG A 23 -2.29 16.82 6.47
C ARG A 23 -1.63 18.00 7.16
N MET A 24 -1.73 18.11 8.49
CA MET A 24 -0.97 19.12 9.23
C MET A 24 0.55 18.87 9.17
N GLY A 25 0.97 17.60 9.05
CA GLY A 25 2.38 17.22 9.01
C GLY A 25 2.93 16.88 7.63
N LEU A 26 2.07 16.49 6.67
CA LEU A 26 2.48 15.95 5.37
C LEU A 26 1.64 16.52 4.22
N ASN A 27 2.27 16.86 3.10
CA ASN A 27 1.57 17.29 1.88
C ASN A 27 0.79 16.15 1.21
N HIS A 28 1.36 14.94 1.25
CA HIS A 28 0.81 13.74 0.61
C HIS A 28 0.80 12.58 1.60
N PRO A 29 -0.14 12.53 2.56
CA PRO A 29 -0.23 11.47 3.55
C PRO A 29 -0.89 10.21 2.94
N TRP A 30 -0.40 9.73 1.81
CA TRP A 30 -0.86 8.51 1.14
C TRP A 30 0.33 7.82 0.45
N GLY A 31 0.21 6.51 0.21
CA GLY A 31 1.25 5.71 -0.41
C GLY A 31 1.45 4.37 0.29
N VAL A 32 2.57 3.74 -0.01
CA VAL A 32 2.98 2.44 0.46
C VAL A 32 3.85 2.60 1.71
N VAL A 33 3.45 1.90 2.77
CA VAL A 33 4.33 1.62 3.92
C VAL A 33 5.12 0.36 3.63
N GLU A 34 4.45 -0.69 3.18
CA GLU A 34 5.05 -1.97 2.79
C GLU A 34 4.23 -2.63 1.67
N ALA A 35 4.91 -3.22 0.69
CA ALA A 35 4.29 -4.05 -0.33
C ALA A 35 5.25 -5.18 -0.73
N THR A 36 4.90 -6.42 -0.40
CA THR A 36 5.69 -7.60 -0.72
C THR A 36 4.85 -8.61 -1.51
N PHE A 37 5.54 -9.42 -2.32
CA PHE A 37 4.92 -10.32 -3.28
C PHE A 37 5.60 -11.69 -3.26
N GLU A 38 4.87 -12.72 -3.65
CA GLU A 38 5.35 -14.10 -3.75
C GLU A 38 6.18 -14.30 -5.03
N PRO A 39 7.52 -14.44 -4.96
CA PRO A 39 8.36 -14.50 -6.15
C PRO A 39 8.10 -15.76 -7.00
N GLU A 40 7.74 -16.87 -6.35
CA GLU A 40 7.47 -18.14 -7.04
C GLU A 40 6.23 -18.06 -7.94
N MET A 41 5.26 -17.20 -7.62
CA MET A 41 4.07 -17.02 -8.44
C MET A 41 4.36 -16.36 -9.78
N LEU A 42 5.43 -15.56 -9.88
CA LEU A 42 5.85 -14.93 -11.13
C LEU A 42 6.26 -15.97 -12.17
N LYS A 43 6.86 -17.08 -11.74
CA LYS A 43 7.20 -18.23 -12.61
C LYS A 43 5.95 -18.89 -13.20
N LEU A 44 4.81 -18.75 -12.54
CA LEU A 44 3.50 -19.22 -12.99
C LEU A 44 2.71 -18.15 -13.75
N GLY A 45 3.34 -17.02 -14.11
CA GLY A 45 2.67 -15.93 -14.82
C GLY A 45 1.64 -15.19 -13.96
N ARG A 46 1.80 -15.18 -12.63
CA ARG A 46 0.88 -14.49 -11.71
C ARG A 46 1.63 -13.60 -10.73
N LEU A 47 1.03 -12.47 -10.38
CA LEU A 47 1.47 -11.66 -9.25
C LEU A 47 0.54 -11.90 -8.07
N GLN A 48 1.09 -12.37 -6.95
CA GLN A 48 0.37 -12.55 -5.70
C GLN A 48 1.03 -11.71 -4.62
N ALA A 49 0.22 -10.88 -3.93
CA ALA A 49 0.69 -10.14 -2.78
C ALA A 49 0.90 -11.09 -1.58
N HIS A 50 1.97 -10.86 -0.83
CA HIS A 50 2.26 -11.54 0.43
C HIS A 50 1.84 -10.67 1.62
N ARG A 51 2.19 -9.38 1.59
CA ARG A 51 1.82 -8.38 2.60
C ARG A 51 1.62 -7.01 1.97
N LEU A 52 0.57 -6.30 2.38
CA LEU A 52 0.26 -4.95 1.94
C LEU A 52 -0.08 -4.05 3.13
N GLN A 53 0.64 -2.94 3.23
CA GLN A 53 0.31 -1.80 4.09
C GLN A 53 0.31 -0.54 3.25
N VAL A 54 -0.89 -0.06 2.92
CA VAL A 54 -1.10 0.99 1.91
C VAL A 54 -2.16 1.96 2.38
N ARG A 55 -1.87 3.25 2.34
CA ARG A 55 -2.84 4.31 2.59
C ARG A 55 -3.25 4.95 1.27
N PHE A 56 -4.55 4.91 0.96
CA PHE A 56 -5.11 5.55 -0.21
C PHE A 56 -5.26 7.07 -0.04
N GLN A 57 -5.49 7.76 -1.15
CA GLN A 57 -5.58 9.22 -1.23
C GLN A 57 -6.74 9.80 -0.40
N ASP A 58 -7.76 9.01 -0.09
CA ASP A 58 -8.88 9.40 0.76
C ASP A 58 -8.66 9.07 2.25
N GLY A 59 -7.45 8.65 2.62
CA GLY A 59 -7.06 8.33 3.99
C GLY A 59 -7.37 6.90 4.42
N THR A 60 -8.02 6.08 3.57
CA THR A 60 -8.28 4.67 3.88
C THR A 60 -6.96 3.92 4.01
N MET A 61 -6.72 3.33 5.18
CA MET A 61 -5.58 2.47 5.44
C MET A 61 -5.95 1.02 5.17
N ILE A 62 -5.12 0.33 4.41
CA ILE A 62 -5.13 -1.12 4.22
C ILE A 62 -3.96 -1.70 5.00
N ASP A 63 -4.23 -2.74 5.79
CA ASP A 63 -3.23 -3.50 6.54
C ASP A 63 -3.61 -4.99 6.58
N THR A 64 -2.96 -5.78 5.74
CA THR A 64 -3.26 -7.22 5.59
C THR A 64 -2.69 -8.07 6.72
N ASP A 65 -1.81 -7.53 7.56
CA ASP A 65 -1.32 -8.22 8.76
C ASP A 65 -2.29 -8.13 9.94
N ASN A 66 -3.23 -7.18 9.88
CA ASN A 66 -4.09 -6.85 10.99
C ASN A 66 -5.56 -7.16 10.71
N ALA A 67 -6.14 -6.54 9.67
CA ALA A 67 -7.59 -6.52 9.50
C ALA A 67 -8.06 -7.00 8.13
N ASP A 68 -7.29 -6.68 7.08
CA ASP A 68 -7.71 -6.83 5.69
C ASP A 68 -7.26 -8.15 5.07
N ALA A 69 -7.93 -8.60 4.02
CA ALA A 69 -7.45 -9.75 3.24
C ALA A 69 -6.55 -9.29 2.10
N LEU A 70 -5.65 -10.18 1.70
CA LEU A 70 -4.90 -10.01 0.47
C LEU A 70 -5.85 -10.03 -0.75
N PRO A 71 -5.59 -9.19 -1.77
CA PRO A 71 -6.30 -9.27 -3.04
C PRO A 71 -6.02 -10.60 -3.74
N SER A 72 -6.91 -10.99 -4.65
CA SER A 72 -6.67 -12.14 -5.51
C SER A 72 -5.45 -11.94 -6.41
N ALA A 73 -4.75 -13.02 -6.72
CA ALA A 73 -3.59 -12.98 -7.61
C ALA A 73 -3.97 -12.47 -9.00
N LEU A 74 -3.17 -11.55 -9.53
CA LEU A 74 -3.32 -11.01 -10.87
C LEU A 74 -2.67 -11.95 -11.89
N SER A 75 -3.41 -12.36 -12.92
CA SER A 75 -2.78 -13.01 -14.08
C SER A 75 -2.00 -11.99 -14.89
N LEU A 76 -0.78 -12.38 -15.28
CA LEU A 76 0.12 -11.61 -16.14
C LEU A 76 0.01 -12.03 -17.62
N ASP A 77 -0.95 -12.88 -17.94
CA ASP A 77 -1.21 -13.34 -19.30
C ASP A 77 -1.55 -12.15 -20.22
N GLY A 78 -0.96 -12.14 -21.42
CA GLY A 78 -1.18 -11.08 -22.40
C GLY A 78 -0.45 -9.76 -22.13
N ALA A 79 0.22 -9.59 -20.97
CA ALA A 79 1.07 -8.44 -20.72
C ALA A 79 2.41 -8.55 -21.47
N SER A 80 2.76 -7.50 -22.22
CA SER A 80 4.01 -7.39 -22.99
C SER A 80 4.96 -6.38 -22.36
N GLY A 81 6.24 -6.73 -22.28
CA GLY A 81 7.29 -5.81 -21.84
C GLY A 81 7.21 -5.47 -20.35
N GLU A 82 7.19 -4.17 -20.04
CA GLU A 82 7.16 -3.62 -18.69
C GLU A 82 5.71 -3.36 -18.24
N ALA A 83 5.38 -3.69 -16.99
CA ALA A 83 4.04 -3.54 -16.44
C ALA A 83 4.08 -2.95 -15.03
N VAL A 84 3.44 -1.79 -14.84
CA VAL A 84 3.19 -1.24 -13.50
C VAL A 84 1.88 -1.82 -12.97
N ILE A 85 1.92 -2.40 -11.77
CA ILE A 85 0.76 -2.93 -11.08
C ILE A 85 0.36 -1.98 -9.95
N VAL A 86 -0.94 -1.72 -9.88
CA VAL A 86 -1.56 -0.88 -8.84
C VAL A 86 -2.42 -1.73 -7.92
N LEU A 87 -2.47 -1.37 -6.65
CA LEU A 87 -3.56 -1.75 -5.77
C LEU A 87 -4.75 -0.84 -6.08
N ALA A 88 -5.91 -1.42 -6.33
CA ALA A 88 -7.13 -0.72 -6.62
C ALA A 88 -8.17 -0.95 -5.52
N LEU A 89 -8.78 0.14 -5.06
CA LEU A 89 -9.89 0.15 -4.11
C LEU A 89 -11.06 0.91 -4.74
N PRO A 90 -12.25 0.30 -4.90
CA PRO A 90 -13.37 0.99 -5.54
C PRO A 90 -13.73 2.31 -4.84
N LEU A 91 -14.13 3.30 -5.63
CA LEU A 91 -14.58 4.59 -5.13
C LEU A 91 -15.80 4.43 -4.20
N MET A 92 -15.83 5.21 -3.12
CA MET A 92 -17.01 5.31 -2.27
C MET A 92 -18.12 6.07 -3.01
N GLN A 93 -19.28 5.44 -3.18
CA GLN A 93 -20.45 6.01 -3.84
C GLN A 93 -21.33 6.77 -2.83
N ALA A 94 -21.68 8.02 -3.13
CA ALA A 94 -22.51 8.83 -2.24
C ALA A 94 -23.96 8.31 -2.13
N ASN A 95 -24.47 7.61 -3.15
CA ASN A 95 -25.83 7.08 -3.20
C ASN A 95 -25.98 5.67 -2.57
N GLY A 96 -24.94 5.15 -1.91
CA GLY A 96 -24.95 3.83 -1.29
C GLY A 96 -24.56 2.71 -2.24
N GLY A 97 -24.87 1.46 -1.86
CA GLY A 97 -24.42 0.27 -2.58
C GLY A 97 -22.91 -0.01 -2.46
N ASN A 98 -22.28 0.50 -1.39
CA ASN A 98 -20.84 0.37 -1.17
C ASN A 98 -20.44 -0.95 -0.50
N CYS A 99 -21.40 -1.77 -0.06
CA CYS A 99 -21.14 -3.01 0.66
C CYS A 99 -21.99 -4.14 0.08
N LEU A 100 -21.31 -5.13 -0.51
CA LEU A 100 -21.94 -6.34 -1.02
C LEU A 100 -22.21 -7.32 0.12
N LYS A 101 -23.26 -8.12 -0.01
CA LYS A 101 -23.44 -9.31 0.83
C LYS A 101 -22.38 -10.38 0.49
N PRO A 102 -22.14 -11.38 1.36
CA PRO A 102 -21.04 -12.33 1.19
C PRO A 102 -20.95 -12.98 -0.20
N GLU A 103 -22.09 -13.40 -0.77
CA GLU A 103 -22.19 -14.09 -2.06
C GLU A 103 -22.82 -13.24 -3.17
N GLU A 104 -22.97 -11.94 -2.95
CA GLU A 104 -23.57 -11.06 -3.94
C GLU A 104 -22.59 -10.80 -5.10
N VAL A 105 -23.09 -10.97 -6.31
CA VAL A 105 -22.36 -10.64 -7.54
C VAL A 105 -22.50 -9.14 -7.76
N ALA A 106 -21.37 -8.46 -7.90
CA ALA A 106 -21.35 -7.03 -8.06
C ALA A 106 -21.76 -6.65 -9.50
N GLU A 107 -22.79 -5.82 -9.67
CA GLU A 107 -23.12 -5.22 -10.98
C GLU A 107 -22.11 -4.12 -11.38
N ARG A 108 -21.44 -3.54 -10.37
CA ARG A 108 -20.39 -2.53 -10.49
C ARG A 108 -19.38 -2.71 -9.35
N PRO A 109 -18.15 -2.18 -9.46
CA PRO A 109 -17.19 -2.23 -8.36
C PRO A 109 -17.79 -1.65 -7.07
N ALA A 110 -17.82 -2.44 -6.01
CA ALA A 110 -18.31 -2.04 -4.69
C ALA A 110 -17.15 -2.06 -3.71
N ARG A 111 -17.02 -1.01 -2.91
CA ARG A 111 -15.83 -0.76 -2.08
C ARG A 111 -15.60 -1.82 -1.01
N PHE A 112 -16.68 -2.37 -0.47
CA PHE A 112 -16.63 -3.32 0.62
C PHE A 112 -17.48 -4.55 0.32
N ARG A 113 -17.18 -5.61 1.06
CA ARG A 113 -18.04 -6.77 1.19
C ARG A 113 -18.20 -7.15 2.65
N GLN A 114 -19.41 -7.55 2.99
CA GLN A 114 -19.73 -8.09 4.30
C GLN A 114 -19.10 -9.47 4.45
N ARG A 115 -18.41 -9.67 5.57
CA ARG A 115 -17.94 -10.98 6.04
C ARG A 115 -18.42 -11.23 7.46
N TRP A 116 -18.73 -12.48 7.76
CA TRP A 116 -19.01 -12.88 9.13
C TRP A 116 -17.71 -13.28 9.81
N ARG A 117 -17.44 -12.68 10.98
CA ARG A 117 -16.30 -13.05 11.82
C ARG A 117 -16.77 -13.28 13.25
N ASP A 118 -16.18 -14.28 13.90
CA ASP A 118 -16.34 -14.48 15.33
C ASP A 118 -15.47 -13.45 16.07
N VAL A 119 -16.12 -12.49 16.71
CA VAL A 119 -15.48 -11.40 17.44
C VAL A 119 -15.57 -11.71 18.92
N ARG A 120 -14.40 -11.89 19.54
CA ARG A 120 -14.29 -12.09 20.98
C ARG A 120 -14.61 -10.80 21.72
N ASN A 121 -15.40 -10.90 22.79
CA ASN A 121 -15.58 -9.81 23.73
C ASN A 121 -14.26 -9.56 24.46
N GLN A 122 -13.73 -8.33 24.38
CA GLN A 122 -12.44 -8.00 25.00
C GLN A 122 -12.52 -7.86 26.53
N PHE A 123 -13.73 -7.69 27.07
CA PHE A 123 -13.97 -7.47 28.50
C PHE A 123 -14.84 -8.57 29.13
N GLY A 124 -14.99 -9.70 28.44
CA GLY A 124 -15.75 -10.86 28.90
C GLY A 124 -15.27 -12.14 28.22
N ASP A 125 -15.96 -13.24 28.49
CA ASP A 125 -15.54 -14.56 28.01
C ASP A 125 -16.34 -15.05 26.79
N ASP A 126 -17.31 -14.25 26.31
CA ASP A 126 -18.15 -14.60 25.17
C ASP A 126 -17.55 -14.19 23.82
N THR A 127 -18.03 -14.83 22.76
CA THR A 127 -17.70 -14.55 21.36
C THR A 127 -19.00 -14.49 20.57
N ARG A 128 -19.08 -13.57 19.60
CA ARG A 128 -20.26 -13.41 18.75
C ARG A 128 -19.88 -13.30 17.30
N GLN A 129 -20.74 -13.87 16.46
CA GLN A 129 -20.62 -13.68 15.02
C GLN A 129 -21.10 -12.26 14.67
N ILE A 130 -20.19 -11.45 14.14
CA ILE A 130 -20.44 -10.07 13.74
C ILE A 130 -20.20 -9.92 12.23
N ALA A 131 -21.11 -9.20 11.58
CA ALA A 131 -20.94 -8.77 10.21
C ALA A 131 -19.91 -7.63 10.18
N VAL A 132 -18.72 -7.90 9.67
CA VAL A 132 -17.66 -6.92 9.45
C VAL A 132 -17.63 -6.51 7.98
N ILE A 133 -17.20 -5.28 7.71
CA ILE A 133 -16.89 -4.83 6.35
C ILE A 133 -15.43 -5.17 6.04
N GLN A 134 -15.19 -5.63 4.82
CA GLN A 134 -13.85 -5.90 4.31
C GLN A 134 -13.67 -5.13 2.98
N PRO A 135 -12.56 -4.39 2.79
CA PRO A 135 -12.27 -3.73 1.52
C PRO A 135 -12.13 -4.75 0.39
N GLU A 136 -12.77 -4.47 -0.75
CA GLU A 136 -12.65 -5.28 -1.98
C GLU A 136 -11.43 -4.79 -2.77
N LEU A 137 -10.26 -5.28 -2.37
CA LEU A 137 -8.98 -4.94 -2.98
C LEU A 137 -8.72 -5.76 -4.24
N ILE A 138 -8.20 -5.10 -5.27
CA ILE A 138 -7.89 -5.74 -6.56
C ILE A 138 -6.51 -5.30 -7.03
N LEU A 139 -5.67 -6.24 -7.45
CA LEU A 139 -4.46 -5.91 -8.21
C LEU A 139 -4.85 -5.67 -9.67
N ARG A 140 -4.45 -4.52 -10.23
CA ARG A 140 -4.78 -4.13 -11.61
C ARG A 140 -3.54 -3.61 -12.33
N PHE A 141 -3.56 -3.67 -13.65
CA PHE A 141 -2.53 -2.99 -14.43
C PHE A 141 -2.79 -1.49 -14.44
N ALA A 142 -1.73 -0.68 -14.34
CA ALA A 142 -1.85 0.78 -14.36
C ALA A 142 -2.45 1.31 -15.68
N HIS A 143 -2.25 0.60 -16.80
CA HIS A 143 -2.74 0.99 -18.12
C HIS A 143 -4.22 0.63 -18.36
N GLN A 144 -4.83 -0.17 -17.48
CA GLN A 144 -6.27 -0.46 -17.58
C GLN A 144 -7.08 0.78 -17.24
N ASP A 145 -8.35 0.79 -17.67
CA ASP A 145 -9.29 1.76 -17.15
C ASP A 145 -9.48 1.53 -15.64
N ASN A 146 -9.14 2.55 -14.87
CA ASN A 146 -9.14 2.57 -13.42
C ASN A 146 -10.02 3.70 -12.88
N SER A 147 -10.90 4.29 -13.69
CA SER A 147 -11.73 5.46 -13.32
C SER A 147 -12.62 5.23 -12.09
N ASP A 148 -13.05 3.98 -11.87
CA ASP A 148 -13.93 3.59 -10.75
C ASP A 148 -13.17 3.26 -9.46
N TYR A 149 -11.85 3.48 -9.43
CA TYR A 149 -10.97 3.07 -8.33
C TYR A 149 -10.09 4.22 -7.85
N LEU A 150 -9.81 4.22 -6.55
CA LEU A 150 -8.54 4.77 -6.05
C LEU A 150 -7.44 3.76 -6.34
N THR A 151 -6.31 4.24 -6.86
CA THR A 151 -5.18 3.38 -7.20
C THR A 151 -3.91 3.84 -6.50
N CYS A 152 -3.11 2.88 -6.01
CA CYS A 152 -1.76 3.11 -5.52
C CYS A 152 -0.78 2.19 -6.27
N PRO A 153 0.19 2.72 -7.04
CA PRO A 153 1.24 1.91 -7.64
C PRO A 153 2.02 1.15 -6.58
N LEU A 154 2.16 -0.16 -6.75
CA LEU A 154 2.88 -1.01 -5.79
C LEU A 154 4.21 -1.49 -6.33
N VAL A 155 4.21 -1.96 -7.58
CA VAL A 155 5.35 -2.67 -8.15
C VAL A 155 5.38 -2.50 -9.66
N ARG A 156 6.57 -2.63 -10.21
CA ARG A 156 6.80 -2.71 -11.65
C ARG A 156 7.43 -4.05 -11.98
N LEU A 157 6.92 -4.68 -13.01
CA LEU A 157 7.40 -5.96 -13.52
C LEU A 157 8.07 -5.74 -14.87
N GLN A 158 9.11 -6.50 -15.12
CA GLN A 158 9.83 -6.53 -16.38
C GLN A 158 10.09 -7.99 -16.77
N ARG A 159 10.36 -8.21 -18.06
CA ARG A 159 10.82 -9.51 -18.54
C ARG A 159 12.34 -9.55 -18.60
N ASP A 160 12.92 -10.67 -18.18
CA ASP A 160 14.34 -10.93 -18.40
C ASP A 160 14.64 -11.35 -19.85
N SER A 161 15.90 -11.66 -20.13
CA SER A 161 16.34 -12.12 -21.46
C SER A 161 15.74 -13.48 -21.87
N GLN A 162 15.23 -14.27 -20.92
CA GLN A 162 14.55 -15.54 -21.15
C GLN A 162 13.03 -15.37 -21.23
N GLY A 163 12.52 -14.15 -21.06
CA GLY A 163 11.10 -13.81 -21.08
C GLY A 163 10.37 -14.05 -19.77
N ALA A 164 11.06 -14.43 -18.69
CA ALA A 164 10.45 -14.64 -17.38
C ALA A 164 10.15 -13.31 -16.68
N TRP A 165 9.05 -13.27 -15.91
CA TRP A 165 8.67 -12.09 -15.14
C TRP A 165 9.56 -11.92 -13.90
N LEU A 166 10.06 -10.70 -13.72
CA LEU A 166 10.82 -10.28 -12.55
C LEU A 166 10.25 -8.96 -12.01
N ILE A 167 10.39 -8.78 -10.70
CA ILE A 167 10.18 -7.47 -10.08
C ILE A 167 11.34 -6.57 -10.46
N ASP A 168 11.02 -5.36 -10.91
CA ASP A 168 12.00 -4.30 -11.04
C ASP A 168 12.26 -3.67 -9.67
N GLU A 169 13.37 -4.08 -9.06
CA GLU A 169 13.84 -3.60 -7.76
C GLU A 169 14.14 -2.10 -7.71
N THR A 170 14.26 -1.43 -8.86
CA THR A 170 14.54 0.02 -8.93
C THR A 170 13.27 0.87 -8.92
N PHE A 171 12.09 0.24 -9.00
CA PHE A 171 10.82 0.95 -8.97
C PHE A 171 10.58 1.61 -7.61
N LEU A 172 10.17 2.88 -7.66
CA LEU A 172 9.80 3.67 -6.49
C LEU A 172 8.28 3.92 -6.49
N PRO A 173 7.51 3.22 -5.64
CA PRO A 173 6.11 3.57 -5.44
C PRO A 173 5.99 4.92 -4.71
N PRO A 174 4.79 5.52 -4.61
CA PRO A 174 4.55 6.60 -3.66
C PRO A 174 4.80 6.06 -2.24
N LEU A 175 5.83 6.52 -1.55
CA LEU A 175 6.26 5.98 -0.25
C LEU A 175 5.74 6.83 0.91
N LEU A 176 5.22 6.15 1.93
CA LEU A 176 5.00 6.73 3.27
C LEU A 176 6.15 6.45 4.24
N GLN A 177 6.93 5.41 3.98
CA GLN A 177 8.13 5.08 4.73
C GLN A 177 9.27 4.73 3.78
N ILE A 178 10.48 5.20 4.07
CA ILE A 178 11.68 4.91 3.28
C ILE A 178 11.91 3.39 3.18
N GLN A 179 11.63 2.66 4.27
CA GLN A 179 11.81 1.20 4.33
C GLN A 179 10.86 0.43 3.39
N GLY A 180 9.80 1.07 2.89
CA GLY A 180 8.94 0.52 1.86
C GLY A 180 9.63 0.36 0.49
N SER A 181 10.83 0.93 0.30
CA SER A 181 11.69 0.66 -0.86
C SER A 181 13.10 0.29 -0.41
N ARG A 182 13.45 -0.99 -0.58
CA ARG A 182 14.80 -1.50 -0.29
C ARG A 182 15.87 -0.78 -1.11
N TRP A 183 15.60 -0.52 -2.38
CA TRP A 183 16.52 0.21 -3.25
C TRP A 183 16.80 1.62 -2.72
N LEU A 184 15.75 2.38 -2.35
CA LEU A 184 15.94 3.72 -1.80
C LEU A 184 16.75 3.70 -0.50
N ALA A 185 16.45 2.76 0.39
CA ALA A 185 17.19 2.59 1.63
C ALA A 185 18.70 2.32 1.37
N THR A 186 19.02 1.41 0.44
CA THR A 186 20.41 1.12 0.04
C THR A 186 21.09 2.33 -0.60
N GLN A 187 20.40 3.08 -1.46
CA GLN A 187 20.98 4.29 -2.09
C GLN A 187 21.29 5.38 -1.06
N LEU A 188 20.39 5.59 -0.09
CA LEU A 188 20.61 6.55 1.01
C LEU A 188 21.77 6.13 1.90
N GLU A 189 21.91 4.84 2.20
CA GLU A 189 23.04 4.32 2.97
C GLU A 189 24.37 4.55 2.24
N GLN A 190 24.44 4.25 0.94
CA GLN A 190 25.63 4.49 0.12
C GLN A 190 25.99 5.98 0.09
N LEU A 191 25.00 6.87 -0.06
CA LEU A 191 25.22 8.31 -0.01
C LEU A 191 25.78 8.76 1.34
N LEU A 192 25.25 8.25 2.46
CA LEU A 192 25.73 8.58 3.79
C LEU A 192 27.18 8.14 4.01
N ILE A 193 27.56 6.97 3.51
CA ILE A 193 28.95 6.47 3.57
C ILE A 193 29.88 7.44 2.81
N GLN A 194 29.51 7.85 1.60
CA GLN A 194 30.30 8.78 0.79
C GLN A 194 30.43 10.16 1.45
N LEU A 195 29.34 10.68 2.02
CA LEU A 195 29.35 11.97 2.73
C LEU A 195 30.27 11.93 3.96
N ARG A 196 30.21 10.85 4.75
CA ARG A 196 31.10 10.66 5.92
C ARG A 196 32.56 10.62 5.50
N ALA A 197 32.90 9.85 4.48
CA ALA A 197 34.27 9.76 3.96
C ALA A 197 34.79 11.14 3.52
N ARG A 198 33.96 11.93 2.82
CA ARG A 198 34.32 13.29 2.38
C ARG A 198 34.52 14.24 3.57
N LEU A 199 33.63 14.19 4.56
CA LEU A 199 33.73 15.01 5.78
C LEU A 199 35.04 14.72 6.52
N THR A 200 35.37 13.45 6.74
CA THR A 200 36.61 13.03 7.41
C THR A 200 37.84 13.54 6.67
N ARG A 201 37.86 13.42 5.34
CA ARG A 201 38.97 13.93 4.51
C ARG A 201 39.15 15.45 4.63
N LEU A 202 38.06 16.22 4.56
CA LEU A 202 38.11 17.66 4.69
C LEU A 202 38.57 18.11 6.09
N MET A 203 38.14 17.40 7.15
CA MET A 203 38.60 17.68 8.51
C MET A 203 40.10 17.39 8.69
N ALA A 204 40.61 16.31 8.11
CA ALA A 204 42.05 16.00 8.13
C ALA A 204 42.86 17.10 7.44
N MET A 205 42.46 17.52 6.23
CA MET A 205 43.12 18.60 5.49
C MET A 205 43.12 19.93 6.26
N ARG A 206 42.03 20.25 6.98
CA ARG A 206 41.97 21.46 7.81
C ARG A 206 42.95 21.41 8.97
N ARG A 207 43.10 20.25 9.62
CA ARG A 207 44.08 20.06 10.71
C ARG A 207 45.50 20.27 10.20
N GLU A 208 45.84 19.62 9.10
CA GLU A 208 47.15 19.77 8.45
C GLU A 208 47.43 21.23 8.05
N SER A 209 46.43 21.95 7.55
CA SER A 209 46.58 23.37 7.21
C SER A 209 46.84 24.23 8.44
N ASN A 210 46.15 23.98 9.56
CA ASN A 210 46.35 24.72 10.80
C ASN A 210 47.73 24.43 11.42
N GLU A 211 48.18 23.19 11.38
CA GLU A 211 49.52 22.79 11.86
C GLU A 211 50.65 23.41 11.04
N ARG A 212 50.42 23.73 9.76
CA ARG A 212 51.40 24.42 8.90
C ARG A 212 51.44 25.95 9.10
N MET A 213 50.43 26.53 9.75
CA MET A 213 50.30 27.98 9.93
C MET A 213 50.64 28.47 11.34
N GLY A 214 50.75 27.57 12.33
CA GLY A 214 51.19 27.87 13.70
C GLY A 214 52.64 27.47 13.91
#